data_AF-A0A661PQ67-F1
#
_entry.id   AF-A0A661PQ67-F1
#
_cell.length_a   1.000
_cell.length_b   1.000
_cell.length_c   1.000
_cell.angle_alpha   90.00
_cell.angle_beta   90.00
_cell.angle_gamma   90.00
#
_symmetry.space_group_name_H-M   'P 1'
#
loop_
_entity.id
_entity.type
_entity.pdbx_description
1 polymer ?
#
loop_
_entity_poly.entity_id
_entity_poly.type
_entity_poly.pdbx_seq_one_letter_code
_entity_poly.pdbx_strand_id
1 'polypeptide(L)'
;YCGLCSAQDESAGVNKRGPISKKRNKHLQTVLIEAAKLAPRWSPQLAAVHDKELATGNCNSATLAVARKMVAYMLAVDKNQEVFRAMEEKAA
;
A
#
# COMPACT_ATOMS: atom_id res chain seq x y z
N TYR A 1 3.71 5.88 -11.23
CA TYR A 1 2.70 6.54 -10.37
C TYR A 1 1.33 5.89 -10.58
N CYS A 2 0.77 5.25 -9.56
CA CYS A 2 -0.47 4.44 -9.66
C CYS A 2 -1.72 5.12 -9.07
N GLY A 3 -1.67 6.42 -8.77
CA GLY A 3 -2.81 7.15 -8.21
C GLY A 3 -3.15 6.83 -6.75
N LEU A 4 -2.26 6.14 -6.02
CA LEU A 4 -2.44 5.78 -4.60
C LEU A 4 -2.02 6.90 -3.62
N CYS A 5 -1.47 8.01 -4.12
CA CYS A 5 -1.07 9.15 -3.31
C CYS A 5 -1.81 10.40 -3.79
N SER A 6 -2.45 11.09 -2.85
CA SER A 6 -2.98 12.44 -3.04
C SER A 6 -1.84 13.46 -3.13
N ALA A 7 -2.19 14.71 -3.43
CA ALA A 7 -1.34 15.82 -3.05
C ALA A 7 -1.12 15.82 -1.52
N GLN A 8 0.08 16.19 -1.11
CA GLN A 8 0.44 16.43 0.29
C GLN A 8 0.48 17.95 0.47
N ASP A 9 -0.35 18.45 1.37
CA ASP A 9 -0.39 19.86 1.76
C ASP A 9 0.28 19.97 3.13
N GLU A 10 1.28 20.84 3.23
CA GLU A 10 2.03 21.09 4.45
C GLU A 10 1.99 22.58 4.77
N SER A 11 1.64 22.92 6.00
CA SER A 11 1.68 24.29 6.50
C SER A 11 1.93 24.30 8.00
N ALA A 12 2.78 25.21 8.48
CA ALA A 12 3.12 25.38 9.90
C ALA A 12 3.49 24.06 10.63
N GLY A 13 4.21 23.15 9.95
CA GLY A 13 4.62 21.85 10.51
C GLY A 13 3.51 20.79 10.57
N VAL A 14 2.32 21.09 10.04
CA VAL A 14 1.20 20.16 9.97
C VAL A 14 1.10 19.59 8.56
N ASN A 15 1.21 18.27 8.46
CA ASN A 15 1.12 17.55 7.20
C ASN A 15 -0.26 16.92 7.04
N LYS A 16 -0.94 17.25 5.95
CA LYS A 16 -2.25 16.68 5.60
C LYS A 16 -2.20 16.06 4.22
N ARG A 17 -2.91 14.95 4.04
CA ARG A 17 -3.10 14.30 2.74
C ARG A 17 -4.57 14.24 2.41
N GLY A 18 -4.89 14.67 1.20
CA GLY A 18 -6.24 14.59 0.66
C GLY A 18 -6.66 13.16 0.27
N PRO A 19 -7.87 13.01 -0.28
CA PRO A 19 -8.33 11.76 -0.88
C PRO A 19 -7.43 11.30 -2.04
N ILE A 20 -7.52 10.01 -2.40
CA ILE A 20 -6.77 9.40 -3.51
C ILE A 20 -6.78 10.25 -4.79
N SER A 21 -5.65 10.28 -5.50
CA SER A 21 -5.51 11.14 -6.68
C SER A 21 -6.50 10.79 -7.79
N LYS A 22 -7.08 11.84 -8.39
CA LYS A 22 -7.90 11.74 -9.61
C LYS A 22 -7.06 11.54 -10.87
N LYS A 23 -5.76 11.88 -10.84
CA LYS A 23 -4.82 11.62 -11.93
C LYS A 23 -4.29 10.19 -11.82
N ARG A 24 -4.85 9.26 -12.60
CA ARG A 24 -4.53 7.83 -12.52
C ARG A 24 -5.06 7.04 -13.71
N ASN A 25 -4.57 5.81 -13.87
CA ASN A 25 -5.31 4.78 -14.60
C ASN A 25 -6.39 4.20 -13.68
N LYS A 26 -7.67 4.39 -14.06
CA LYS A 26 -8.83 3.97 -13.24
C LYS A 26 -8.84 2.46 -13.00
N HIS A 27 -8.58 1.66 -14.03
CA HIS A 27 -8.61 0.21 -13.95
C HIS A 27 -7.51 -0.31 -13.02
N LEU A 28 -6.27 0.13 -13.24
CA LEU A 28 -5.13 -0.29 -12.42
C LEU A 28 -5.34 0.05 -10.94
N GLN A 29 -5.88 1.24 -10.63
CA GLN A 29 -6.14 1.62 -9.25
C GLN A 29 -7.23 0.74 -8.61
N THR A 30 -8.32 0.49 -9.32
CA THR A 30 -9.39 -0.39 -8.81
C THR A 30 -8.85 -1.78 -8.52
N VAL A 31 -8.11 -2.38 -9.45
CA VAL A 31 -7.51 -3.72 -9.27
C VAL A 31 -6.56 -3.73 -8.07
N LEU A 32 -5.69 -2.73 -7.93
CA LEU A 32 -4.76 -2.64 -6.81
C LEU A 32 -5.47 -2.49 -5.47
N ILE A 33 -6.55 -1.71 -5.40
CA ILE A 33 -7.31 -1.52 -4.16
C ILE A 33 -8.02 -2.82 -3.77
N GLU A 34 -8.71 -3.48 -4.71
CA GLU A 34 -9.39 -4.74 -4.41
C GLU A 34 -8.40 -5.84 -4.01
N ALA A 35 -7.25 -5.93 -4.70
CA ALA A 35 -6.18 -6.85 -4.31
C ALA A 35 -5.65 -6.54 -2.90
N ALA A 36 -5.47 -5.26 -2.56
CA ALA A 36 -4.98 -4.84 -1.25
C ALA A 36 -5.95 -5.13 -0.10
N LYS A 37 -7.26 -5.19 -0.35
CA LYS A 37 -8.25 -5.63 0.67
C LYS A 37 -8.13 -7.13 0.98
N LEU A 38 -7.79 -7.93 -0.03
CA LEU A 38 -7.66 -9.38 0.12
C LEU A 38 -6.29 -9.79 0.64
N ALA A 39 -5.24 -9.05 0.27
CA ALA A 39 -3.84 -9.36 0.56
C ALA A 39 -3.50 -9.69 2.04
N PRO A 40 -4.03 -8.95 3.05
CA PRO A 40 -3.78 -9.26 4.46
C PRO A 40 -4.18 -10.68 4.88
N ARG A 41 -5.15 -11.31 4.19
CA ARG A 41 -5.60 -12.68 4.51
C ARG A 41 -4.58 -13.75 4.09
N TRP A 42 -3.71 -13.43 3.14
CA TRP A 42 -2.80 -14.38 2.51
C TRP A 42 -1.32 -14.09 2.79
N SER A 43 -1.02 -12.96 3.43
CA SER A 43 0.34 -12.53 3.72
C SER A 43 0.43 -11.90 5.11
N PRO A 44 1.08 -12.57 6.08
CA PRO A 44 1.27 -12.03 7.43
C PRO A 44 1.97 -10.67 7.45
N GLN A 45 2.92 -10.44 6.53
CA GLN A 45 3.62 -9.16 6.40
C GLN A 45 2.69 -8.01 5.99
N LEU A 46 1.76 -8.28 5.07
CA LEU A 46 0.80 -7.27 4.63
C LEU A 46 -0.30 -7.06 5.68
N ALA A 47 -0.64 -8.10 6.46
CA ALA A 47 -1.49 -7.96 7.64
C ALA A 47 -0.84 -7.04 8.69
N ALA A 48 0.44 -7.24 9.01
CA ALA A 48 1.15 -6.38 9.96
C ALA A 48 1.17 -4.90 9.51
N VAL A 49 1.31 -4.63 8.20
CA VAL A 49 1.19 -3.28 7.64
C VAL A 49 -0.22 -2.73 7.79
N HIS A 50 -1.23 -3.54 7.47
CA HIS A 50 -2.63 -3.16 7.61
C HIS A 50 -2.97 -2.78 9.06
N ASP A 51 -2.63 -3.64 10.02
CA ASP A 51 -3.02 -3.47 11.42
C ASP A 51 -2.31 -2.28 12.07
N LYS A 52 -1.04 -2.06 11.73
CA LYS A 52 -0.29 -0.87 12.16
C LYS A 52 -0.98 0.42 11.72
N GLU A 53 -1.38 0.49 10.45
CA GLU A 53 -2.01 1.69 9.87
C GLU A 53 -3.48 1.84 10.29
N LEU A 54 -4.14 0.73 10.61
CA LEU A 54 -5.48 0.73 11.19
C LEU A 54 -5.47 1.32 12.60
N ALA A 55 -4.45 1.01 13.41
CA ALA A 55 -4.31 1.54 14.77
C ALA A 55 -4.11 3.07 14.80
N THR A 56 -3.46 3.64 13.79
CA THR A 56 -3.21 5.09 13.69
C THR A 56 -4.23 5.85 12.84
N GLY A 57 -5.08 5.14 12.10
CA GLY A 57 -5.87 5.72 11.02
C GLY A 57 -7.24 5.06 10.85
N ASN A 58 -7.61 4.76 9.61
CA ASN A 58 -8.88 4.12 9.26
C ASN A 58 -8.67 2.98 8.26
N CYS A 59 -9.72 2.20 8.00
CA CYS A 59 -9.65 1.05 7.10
C CYS A 59 -9.17 1.41 5.68
N ASN A 60 -9.55 2.59 5.18
CA ASN A 60 -9.15 3.04 3.84
C ASN A 60 -7.66 3.41 3.81
N SER A 61 -7.12 4.06 4.84
CA SER A 61 -5.69 4.35 4.94
C SER A 61 -4.86 3.07 5.10
N ALA A 62 -5.34 2.12 5.89
CA ALA A 62 -4.72 0.80 6.04
C ALA A 62 -4.67 0.04 4.69
N THR A 63 -5.79 0.00 3.96
CA THR A 63 -5.85 -0.59 2.62
C THR A 63 -4.88 0.11 1.65
N LEU A 64 -4.81 1.45 1.70
CA LEU A 64 -3.87 2.22 0.88
C LEU A 64 -2.41 1.93 1.20
N ALA A 65 -2.07 1.74 2.48
CA ALA A 65 -0.72 1.37 2.88
C ALA A 65 -0.32 0.00 2.34
N VAL A 66 -1.22 -0.99 2.42
CA VAL A 66 -1.03 -2.31 1.81
C VAL A 66 -0.84 -2.19 0.30
N ALA A 67 -1.70 -1.44 -0.40
CA ALA A 67 -1.59 -1.23 -1.84
C ALA A 67 -0.24 -0.60 -2.23
N ARG A 68 0.24 0.39 -1.47
CA ARG A 68 1.56 1.00 -1.67
C ARG A 68 2.69 0.01 -1.46
N LYS A 69 2.58 -0.84 -0.43
CA LYS A 69 3.58 -1.89 -0.14
C LYS A 69 3.64 -2.94 -1.26
N MET A 70 2.49 -3.38 -1.77
CA MET A 70 2.41 -4.30 -2.91
C MET A 70 3.07 -3.71 -4.16
N VAL A 71 2.80 -2.44 -4.47
CA VAL A 71 3.44 -1.76 -5.61
C VAL A 71 4.95 -1.64 -5.42
N ALA A 72 5.42 -1.39 -4.19
CA ALA A 72 6.85 -1.38 -3.91
C ALA A 72 7.50 -2.75 -4.14
N TYR A 73 6.82 -3.85 -3.79
CA TYR A 73 7.28 -5.22 -4.09
C TYR A 73 7.36 -5.48 -5.59
N MET A 74 6.29 -5.17 -6.33
CA MET A 74 6.28 -5.32 -7.79
C MET A 74 7.39 -4.51 -8.46
N LEU A 75 7.60 -3.27 -8.00
CA LEU A 75 8.66 -2.40 -8.54
C LEU A 75 10.06 -2.95 -8.23
N ALA A 76 10.29 -3.51 -7.03
CA ALA A 76 11.58 -4.10 -6.68
C ALA A 76 11.88 -5.33 -7.53
N VAL A 77 10.89 -6.20 -7.71
CA VAL A 77 10.95 -7.39 -8.56
C VAL A 77 11.24 -7.02 -10.01
N ASP A 78 10.48 -6.07 -10.56
CA ASP A 78 10.64 -5.60 -11.95
C ASP A 78 12.00 -4.92 -12.16
N LYS A 79 12.44 -4.11 -11.19
CA LYS A 79 13.75 -3.43 -11.30
C LYS A 79 14.93 -4.39 -11.22
N ASN A 80 14.84 -5.42 -10.37
CA ASN A 80 15.95 -6.36 -10.16
C ASN A 80 15.87 -7.58 -11.09
N GLN A 81 14.74 -7.78 -11.80
CA GLN A 81 14.47 -8.97 -12.61
C GLN A 81 14.59 -10.28 -11.81
N GLU A 82 14.14 -10.25 -10.54
CA GLU A 82 14.21 -11.37 -9.61
C GLU A 82 12.83 -11.86 -9.21
N VAL A 83 12.70 -13.16 -8.93
CA VAL A 83 11.45 -13.73 -8.42
C VAL A 83 11.15 -13.18 -7.03
N PHE A 84 9.88 -12.83 -6.77
CA PHE A 84 9.43 -12.38 -5.46
C PHE A 84 9.69 -13.44 -4.39
N ARG A 85 10.35 -13.05 -3.30
CA ARG A 85 10.58 -13.90 -2.13
C ARG A 85 9.87 -13.29 -0.93
N ALA A 86 8.88 -14.00 -0.40
CA ALA A 86 8.30 -13.64 0.87
C ALA A 86 9.33 -13.93 1.97
N MET A 87 9.61 -12.94 2.82
CA MET A 87 10.29 -13.20 4.10
C MET A 87 9.44 -14.19 4.91
N GLU A 88 9.85 -15.46 4.95
CA GLU A 88 9.26 -16.42 5.87
C GLU A 88 9.45 -15.88 7.29
N GLU A 89 8.37 -15.85 8.07
CA GLU A 89 8.50 -15.70 9.52
C GLU A 89 9.43 -16.82 9.98
N LYS A 90 10.59 -16.48 10.53
CA LYS A 90 11.32 -17.43 11.37
C LYS A 90 10.36 -17.81 12.49
N ALA A 91 9.81 -19.01 12.43
CA ALA A 91 9.17 -19.65 13.57
C ALA A 91 10.20 -19.66 14.70
N ALA A 92 9.95 -18.85 15.72
CA ALA A 92 10.69 -18.87 16.97
C ALA A 92 10.18 -20.03 17.83
#